data_AF-A0A168DFB8-F1
#
_entry.id   AF-A0A168DFB8-F1
#
_cell.length_a   1.000
_cell.length_b   1.000
_cell.length_c   1.000
_cell.angle_alpha   90.00
_cell.angle_beta   90.00
_cell.angle_gamma   90.00
#
_symmetry.space_group_name_H-M   'P 1'
#
loop_
_entity.id
_entity.type
_entity.pdbx_description
1 polymer ?
#
loop_
_entity_poly.entity_id
_entity_poly.type
_entity_poly.pdbx_seq_one_letter_code
_entity_poly.pdbx_strand_id
1 'polypeptide(L)' 'MGKIWSCWSVYEYMKICFMNSGQVPTHDELETKFKGIDASVLLEGIAEFESVICDRSGGVQNVG' A
#
# COMPACT_ATOMS: atom_id res chain seq x y z
N MET A 1 -6.29 -11.73 -21.13
CA MET A 1 -7.08 -11.58 -19.90
C MET A 1 -6.42 -10.49 -19.08
N GLY A 2 -7.11 -9.36 -18.86
CA GLY A 2 -6.59 -8.28 -18.02
C GLY A 2 -6.39 -8.80 -16.61
N LYS A 3 -5.24 -8.52 -16.00
CA LYS A 3 -5.00 -8.86 -14.61
C LYS A 3 -5.94 -8.01 -13.75
N ILE A 4 -6.89 -8.65 -13.08
CA ILE A 4 -7.78 -7.96 -12.14
C ILE A 4 -6.92 -7.65 -10.92
N TRP A 5 -6.57 -6.38 -10.77
CA TRP A 5 -5.86 -5.89 -9.61
C TRP A 5 -6.84 -5.73 -8.44
N SER A 6 -6.39 -6.08 -7.24
CA SER A 6 -7.13 -5.93 -5.99
C SER A 6 -6.32 -5.11 -4.99
N CYS A 7 -6.96 -4.58 -3.95
CA CYS A 7 -6.31 -3.89 -2.84
C CYS A 7 -5.22 -4.77 -2.21
N TRP A 8 -5.47 -6.09 -2.10
CA TRP A 8 -4.50 -7.09 -1.65
C TRP A 8 -3.23 -7.12 -2.51
N SER A 9 -3.36 -6.98 -3.84
CA SER A 9 -2.19 -6.95 -4.74
C SER A 9 -1.29 -5.75 -4.46
N VAL A 10 -1.88 -4.60 -4.13
CA VAL A 10 -1.18 -3.36 -3.78
C VAL A 10 -0.49 -3.50 -2.44
N TYR A 11 -1.21 -3.99 -1.43
CA TYR A 11 -0.67 -4.26 -0.10
C TYR A 11 0.55 -5.20 -0.14
N GLU A 12 0.45 -6.33 -0.84
CA GLU A 12 1.56 -7.30 -0.92
C GLU A 12 2.79 -6.70 -1.60
N TYR A 13 2.56 -5.92 -2.66
CA TYR A 13 3.66 -5.25 -3.35
C TYR A 13 4.38 -4.26 -2.43
N MET A 14 3.63 -3.40 -1.74
CA MET A 14 4.21 -2.44 -0.78
C MET A 14 4.94 -3.14 0.36
N LYS A 15 4.38 -4.25 0.88
CA LYS A 15 5.02 -5.09 1.90
C LYS A 15 6.33 -5.70 1.41
N ILE A 16 6.38 -6.23 0.19
CA ILE A 16 7.60 -6.79 -0.39
C ILE A 16 8.66 -5.70 -0.59
N CYS A 17 8.28 -4.53 -1.10
CA CYS A 17 9.18 -3.39 -1.24
C CYS A 17 9.76 -2.99 0.12
N PHE A 18 8.89 -2.79 1.12
CA PHE A 18 9.33 -2.43 2.46
C PHE A 18 10.23 -3.49 3.10
N MET A 19 9.93 -4.78 2.94
CA MET A 19 10.78 -5.85 3.48
C MET A 19 12.14 -5.95 2.79
N ASN A 20 12.23 -5.64 1.50
CA ASN A 20 13.48 -5.78 0.73
C ASN A 20 14.36 -4.53 0.76
N SER A 21 13.77 -3.33 0.69
CA SER A 21 14.51 -2.07 0.62
C SER A 21 14.36 -1.18 1.85
N GLY A 22 13.42 -1.50 2.76
CA GLY A 22 13.03 -0.61 3.86
C GLY A 22 12.25 0.62 3.40
N GLN A 23 11.91 0.73 2.11
CA GLN A 23 11.26 1.90 1.53
C GLN A 23 9.85 1.56 1.06
N VAL A 24 8.92 2.49 1.26
CA VAL A 24 7.55 2.39 0.77
C VAL A 24 7.50 3.03 -0.63
N PRO A 25 6.94 2.34 -1.63
CA PRO A 25 6.77 2.90 -2.97
C PRO A 25 5.89 4.16 -2.95
N THR A 26 6.22 5.13 -3.80
CA THR A 26 5.43 6.34 -4.01
C THR A 26 4.14 6.05 -4.78
N HIS A 27 3.18 6.98 -4.72
CA HIS A 27 1.92 6.85 -5.43
C HIS A 27 2.13 6.68 -6.96
N ASP A 28 3.00 7.47 -7.57
CA ASP A 28 3.33 7.38 -9.00
C ASP A 28 3.93 6.01 -9.40
N GLU A 29 4.77 5.43 -8.54
CA GLU A 29 5.34 4.09 -8.76
C GLU A 29 4.24 3.02 -8.71
N LEU A 30 3.28 3.18 -7.79
CA LEU A 30 2.14 2.29 -7.67
C LEU A 30 1.18 2.43 -8.86
N GLU A 31 0.85 3.64 -9.30
CA GLU A 31 0.04 3.85 -10.51
C GLU A 31 0.70 3.28 -11.77
N THR A 32 2.01 3.44 -11.89
CA THR A 32 2.79 2.87 -12.99
C THR A 32 2.77 1.34 -12.94
N LYS A 33 2.93 0.75 -11.75
CA LYS A 33 2.96 -0.70 -11.54
C LYS A 33 1.59 -1.34 -11.75
N PHE A 34 0.55 -0.71 -11.23
CA PHE A 34 -0.84 -1.17 -11.25
C PHE A 34 -1.66 -0.49 -12.35
N LYS A 35 -1.04 -0.17 -13.49
CA LYS A 35 -1.73 0.51 -14.59
C LYS A 35 -3.06 -0.16 -14.93
N GLY A 36 -4.13 0.64 -14.89
CA GLY A 36 -5.51 0.19 -15.14
C GLY A 36 -6.24 -0.39 -13.93
N ILE A 37 -5.65 -0.33 -12.73
CA ILE A 37 -6.38 -0.50 -11.47
C ILE A 37 -7.37 0.65 -11.28
N ASP A 38 -8.46 0.37 -10.56
CA ASP A 38 -9.34 1.42 -10.07
C ASP A 38 -8.65 2.23 -8.97
N ALA A 39 -8.76 3.56 -9.05
CA ALA A 39 -8.12 4.46 -8.09
C ALA A 39 -8.56 4.20 -6.64
N SER A 40 -9.83 3.82 -6.41
CA SER A 40 -10.32 3.48 -5.07
C SER A 40 -9.66 2.21 -4.52
N VAL A 41 -9.50 1.19 -5.36
CA VAL A 41 -8.85 -0.07 -5.00
C VAL A 41 -7.35 0.14 -4.72
N LEU A 42 -6.71 1.05 -5.47
CA LEU A 42 -5.33 1.44 -5.23
C LEU A 42 -5.17 2.13 -3.87
N LEU A 43 -6.01 3.13 -3.60
CA LEU A 43 -6.01 3.87 -2.34
C LEU A 43 -6.33 2.99 -1.14
N GLU A 44 -7.28 2.06 -1.27
CA GLU A 44 -7.62 1.09 -0.23
C GLU A 44 -6.40 0.23 0.14
N GLY A 45 -5.69 -0.32 -0.86
CA GLY A 45 -4.49 -1.12 -0.61
C GLY A 45 -3.34 -0.33 0.03
N ILE A 46 -3.20 0.95 -0.30
CA ILE A 46 -2.23 1.87 0.33
C ILE A 46 -2.62 2.12 1.80
N ALA A 47 -3.88 2.48 2.06
CA ALA A 47 -4.37 2.77 3.41
C ALA A 47 -4.24 1.56 4.34
N GLU A 48 -4.55 0.35 3.86
CA GLU A 48 -4.37 -0.89 4.61
C GLU A 48 -2.89 -1.13 4.97
N PHE A 49 -1.98 -0.87 4.05
CA PHE A 49 -0.55 -1.00 4.30
C PHE A 49 -0.06 0.04 5.33
N GLU A 50 -0.43 1.31 5.15
CA GLU A 50 -0.04 2.40 6.04
C GLU A 50 -0.57 2.19 7.46
N SER A 51 -1.81 1.72 7.63
CA SER A 51 -2.37 1.37 8.95
C SER A 51 -1.48 0.35 9.67
N VAL A 52 -1.08 -0.72 8.97
CA VAL A 52 -0.26 -1.80 9.55
C VAL A 52 1.17 -1.35 9.91
N ILE A 53 1.74 -0.40 9.16
CA ILE A 53 3.07 0.14 9.45
C ILE A 53 3.00 1.18 10.58
N CYS A 54 2.02 2.08 10.55
CA CYS A 54 1.78 3.06 11.62
C CYS A 54 1.52 2.36 12.97
N ASP A 55 0.71 1.31 12.98
CA ASP A 55 0.45 0.50 14.17
C ASP A 55 1.73 -0.19 14.71
N ARG A 56 2.68 -0.53 13.84
CA ARG A 56 4.00 -1.06 14.23
C ARG A 56 4.97 0.00 14.72
N SER A 57 4.87 1.23 14.22
CA SER A 57 5.82 2.32 14.51
C SER A 57 5.46 3.11 15.77
N GLY A 58 4.24 3.02 16.29
CA GLY A 58 3.90 3.68 17.54
C GLY A 58 2.41 3.65 17.85
N GLY A 59 2.01 2.69 18.68
CA GLY A 59 0.82 2.86 19.51
C GLY A 59 1.02 3.99 20.53
N VAL A 60 0.86 5.24 20.09
CA VAL A 60 0.41 6.36 20.93
C VAL A 60 -0.60 7.15 20.11
N GLN A 61 -1.83 6.67 20.07
CA GLN A 61 -2.98 7.54 19.87
C GLN A 61 -3.16 8.33 21.17
N ASN A 62 -2.55 9.52 21.25
CA ASN A 62 -2.89 10.46 22.30
C ASN A 62 -4.21 11.11 21.90
N VAL A 63 -5.26 10.78 22.64
CA VAL A 63 -6.56 11.44 22.57
C VAL A 63 -6.39 12.84 23.15
N GLY A 64 -6.67 13.87 22.35
CA GLY A 64 -6.69 15.27 22.78
C GLY A 64 -7.81 16.01 22.08
#